data_AF-A0A7V8W1X8-F1
#
_entry.id   AF-A0A7V8W1X8-F1
#
_cell.length_a   1.000
_cell.length_b   1.000
_cell.length_c   1.000
_cell.angle_alpha   90.00
_cell.angle_beta   90.00
_cell.angle_gamma   90.00
#
_symmetry.space_group_name_H-M   'P 1'
#
loop_
_entity.id
_entity.type
_entity.pdbx_description
1 polymer ?
#
loop_
_entity_poly.entity_id
_entity_poly.type
_entity_poly.pdbx_seq_one_letter_code
_entity_poly.pdbx_strand_id
1 'polypeptide(L)' 'MFLKRILLLIIIIAAMFAGYYLNEFWKKIIEPRKSFARFIVFIIANLTTVFILVFLLSLLLSRYRVFFFKQ' A
#
# COMPACT_ATOMS: atom_id res chain seq x y z
N MET A 1 25.64 -5.54 1.60
CA MET A 1 24.80 -4.48 2.24
C MET A 1 24.07 -3.58 1.24
N PHE A 2 24.74 -3.08 0.18
CA PHE A 2 24.13 -2.16 -0.79
C PHE A 2 22.92 -2.75 -1.54
N LEU A 3 23.04 -4.00 -2.02
CA LEU A 3 21.94 -4.70 -2.72
C LEU A 3 20.66 -4.82 -1.89
N LYS A 4 20.76 -5.15 -0.60
CA LYS A 4 19.61 -5.25 0.31
C LYS A 4 18.89 -3.91 0.45
N ARG A 5 19.63 -2.79 0.52
CA ARG A 5 19.07 -1.43 0.61
C ARG A 5 18.36 -1.03 -0.69
N ILE A 6 18.95 -1.35 -1.85
CA ILE A 6 18.30 -1.10 -3.16
C ILE A 6 16.99 -1.88 -3.26
N LEU A 7 17.00 -3.16 -2.89
CA LEU A 7 15.80 -4.00 -2.97
C LEU A 7 14.68 -3.45 -2.08
N LEU A 8 15.02 -2.95 -0.89
CA LEU A 8 14.09 -2.34 0.05
C LEU A 8 13.52 -1.02 -0.50
N LEU A 9 14.34 -0.19 -1.13
CA LEU A 9 13.90 1.01 -1.86
C LEU A 9 12.93 0.67 -2.99
N ILE A 10 13.22 -0.36 -3.79
CA ILE A 10 12.34 -0.82 -4.87
C ILE A 10 10.98 -1.25 -4.31
N ILE A 11 10.96 -2.00 -3.20
CA ILE A 11 9.72 -2.44 -2.54
C ILE A 11 8.90 -1.23 -2.06
N ILE A 12 9.55 -0.22 -1.45
CA ILE A 12 8.86 0.99 -1.00
C ILE A 12 8.25 1.74 -2.19
N ILE A 13 9.03 1.94 -3.25
CA ILE A 13 8.56 2.62 -4.47
C ILE A 13 7.38 1.86 -5.07
N ALA A 14 7.48 0.53 -5.20
CA ALA A 14 6.39 -0.30 -5.70
C ALA A 14 5.13 -0.19 -4.83
N ALA A 15 5.26 -0.14 -3.50
CA ALA A 15 4.14 0.05 -2.60
C ALA A 15 3.49 1.44 -2.74
N MET A 16 4.28 2.49 -2.96
CA MET A 16 3.76 3.84 -3.25
C MET A 16 2.95 3.87 -4.54
N PHE A 17 3.49 3.27 -5.62
CA PHE A 17 2.76 3.15 -6.88
C PHE A 17 1.46 2.36 -6.71
N ALA A 18 1.51 1.21 -6.03
CA ALA A 18 0.31 0.41 -5.76
C ALA A 18 -0.76 1.22 -5.00
N GLY A 19 -0.36 1.97 -3.97
CA GLY A 19 -1.26 2.84 -3.22
C GLY A 19 -1.89 3.94 -4.08
N TYR A 20 -1.11 4.57 -4.95
CA TYR A 20 -1.61 5.59 -5.90
C TYR A 20 -2.64 5.01 -6.88
N TYR A 21 -2.32 3.89 -7.53
CA TYR A 21 -3.23 3.26 -8.48
C TYR A 21 -4.53 2.78 -7.81
N LEU A 22 -4.45 2.22 -6.61
CA LEU A 22 -5.64 1.78 -5.88
C LEU A 22 -6.51 2.97 -5.45
N ASN A 23 -5.92 4.11 -5.08
CA ASN A 23 -6.68 5.32 -4.80
C ASN A 23 -7.46 5.79 -6.05
N GLU A 24 -6.78 5.90 -7.20
CA GLU A 24 -7.44 6.28 -8.46
C GLU A 24 -8.49 5.25 -8.89
N PHE A 25 -8.28 3.96 -8.65
CA PHE A 25 -9.26 2.90 -8.86
C PHE A 25 -10.53 3.11 -8.01
N TRP A 26 -10.37 3.32 -6.70
CA TRP A 26 -11.50 3.60 -5.81
C TRP A 26 -12.25 4.89 -6.16
N LYS A 27 -11.51 5.92 -6.58
CA LYS A 27 -12.07 7.20 -6.98
C LYS A 27 -12.95 7.07 -8.23
N LYS A 28 -12.53 6.24 -9.20
CA LYS A 28 -13.31 5.92 -10.40
C LYS A 28 -14.56 5.09 -10.09
N ILE A 29 -14.48 4.13 -9.16
CA ILE A 29 -15.59 3.24 -8.84
C ILE A 29 -16.65 3.94 -7.96
N ILE A 30 -16.21 4.62 -6.91
CA ILE A 30 -17.12 5.13 -5.89
C ILE A 30 -17.65 6.52 -6.26
N GLU A 31 -16.84 7.32 -6.97
CA GLU A 31 -17.15 8.72 -7.32
C GLU A 31 -17.52 9.56 -6.10
N PRO A 32 -16.57 9.84 -5.19
CA PRO A 32 -16.84 10.44 -3.89
C PRO A 32 -17.47 11.84 -3.95
N ARG A 33 -17.37 12.53 -5.09
CA ARG A 33 -17.93 13.88 -5.30
C ARG A 33 -19.45 13.89 -5.52
N LYS A 34 -20.07 12.73 -5.80
CA LYS A 34 -21.52 12.64 -6.09
C LYS A 34 -22.40 12.70 -4.84
N SER A 35 -21.94 12.21 -3.69
CA SER A 35 -22.71 12.27 -2.44
C SER A 35 -21.81 12.06 -1.21
N PHE A 36 -22.27 12.56 -0.05
CA PHE A 36 -21.56 12.39 1.22
C PHE A 36 -21.44 10.92 1.63
N ALA A 37 -22.48 10.10 1.39
CA ALA A 37 -22.42 8.66 1.66
C ALA A 37 -21.31 7.97 0.83
N ARG A 38 -21.21 8.30 -0.47
CA ARG A 38 -20.12 7.81 -1.34
C ARG A 38 -18.75 8.30 -0.87
N PHE A 39 -18.65 9.52 -0.36
CA PHE A 39 -17.42 10.03 0.24
C PHE A 39 -16.99 9.20 1.47
N ILE A 40 -17.91 8.86 2.37
CA ILE A 40 -17.61 7.99 3.52
C ILE A 40 -17.14 6.61 3.05
N VAL A 41 -17.84 5.99 2.09
CA VAL A 41 -17.45 4.68 1.53
C VAL A 41 -16.06 4.76 0.89
N PHE A 42 -15.74 5.86 0.20
CA PHE A 42 -14.42 6.09 -0.37
C PHE A 42 -13.33 6.18 0.70
N ILE A 43 -13.58 6.88 1.81
CA ILE A 43 -12.63 6.94 2.94
C ILE A 43 -12.40 5.54 3.51
N ILE A 44 -13.47 4.79 3.80
CA ILE A 44 -13.37 3.45 4.38
C ILE A 44 -12.60 2.51 3.43
N ALA A 45 -12.88 2.55 2.13
CA ALA A 45 -12.19 1.75 1.13
C ALA A 45 -10.69 2.09 1.05
N ASN A 46 -10.33 3.37 1.12
CA ASN A 46 -8.93 3.79 1.16
C ASN A 46 -8.23 3.35 2.45
N LEU A 47 -8.87 3.50 3.62
CA LEU A 47 -8.31 3.03 4.89
C LEU A 47 -8.08 1.52 4.88
N THR A 48 -9.05 0.76 4.37
CA THR A 48 -8.95 -0.70 4.21
C THR A 48 -7.81 -1.07 3.26
N THR A 49 -7.66 -0.33 2.17
CA THR A 49 -6.58 -0.55 1.19
C THR A 49 -5.20 -0.30 1.80
N VAL A 50 -5.03 0.82 2.52
CA VAL A 50 -3.78 1.13 3.21
C VAL A 50 -3.47 0.05 4.25
N PHE A 51 -4.47 -0.38 5.01
CA PHE A 51 -4.30 -1.47 5.98
C PHE A 51 -3.81 -2.76 5.30
N ILE A 52 -4.46 -3.19 4.21
CA ILE A 52 -4.06 -4.38 3.46
C ILE A 52 -2.64 -4.24 2.91
N LEU A 53 -2.28 -3.10 2.33
CA LEU A 53 -0.94 -2.86 1.79
C LEU A 53 0.13 -2.93 2.89
N VAL A 54 -0.10 -2.26 4.02
CA VAL A 54 0.84 -2.28 5.16
C VAL A 54 0.94 -3.67 5.75
N PHE A 55 -0.18 -4.39 5.89
CA PHE A 55 -0.20 -5.76 6.38
C PHE A 55 0.61 -6.70 5.48
N LEU A 56 0.38 -6.66 4.15
CA LEU A 56 1.13 -7.47 3.19
C LEU A 56 2.62 -7.14 3.20
N LEU A 57 2.97 -5.85 3.28
CA LEU A 57 4.36 -5.41 3.32
C LEU A 57 5.05 -5.86 4.61
N SER A 58 4.35 -5.75 5.74
CA SER A 58 4.83 -6.24 7.05
C SER A 58 5.03 -7.76 7.04
N LEU A 59 4.08 -8.51 6.46
CA LEU A 59 4.17 -9.96 6.31
C LEU A 59 5.36 -10.35 5.43
N LEU A 60 5.58 -9.65 4.32
CA LEU A 60 6.72 -9.87 3.43
C LEU A 60 8.05 -9.58 4.15
N LEU A 61 8.16 -8.43 4.82
CA LEU A 61 9.36 -8.07 5.58
C LEU A 61 9.62 -9.05 6.74
N SER A 62 8.56 -9.52 7.41
CA SER A 62 8.66 -10.50 8.49
C SER A 62 9.13 -11.87 7.97
N ARG A 63 8.56 -12.35 6.86
CA ARG A 63 8.95 -13.63 6.27
C ARG A 63 10.39 -13.64 5.78
N TYR A 64 10.86 -12.52 5.25
CA TYR A 64 12.25 -12.36 4.80
C TYR A 64 13.11 -11.60 5.82
N ARG A 65 12.73 -11.60 7.10
CA ARG A 65 13.43 -10.83 8.15
C ARG A 65 14.91 -11.16 8.22
N VAL A 66 15.26 -12.45 8.11
CA VAL A 66 16.66 -12.89 8.14
C VAL A 66 17.44 -12.36 6.93
N PHE A 67 16.81 -12.32 5.75
CA PHE A 67 17.44 -11.81 4.53
C PHE A 67 17.66 -10.29 4.59
N PHE A 68 16.66 -9.53 5.03
CA PHE A 68 16.74 -8.07 5.07
C PHE A 68 17.49 -7.50 6.28
N PHE A 69 17.36 -8.12 7.46
CA PHE A 69 17.82 -7.54 8.73
C PHE A 69 18.92 -8.31 9.45
N LYS A 70 19.20 -9.57 9.09
CA LYS A 70 20.39 -10.27 9.63
C LYS A 70 21.61 -9.85 8.79
N GLN A 71 22.60 -9.25 9.46
CA GLN A 71 23.89 -8.89 8.88
C GLN A 71 24.69 -10.13 8.56
#